data_AF-A0A928DDJ2-F1
#
_entry.id   AF-A0A928DDJ2-F1
#
_cell.length_a   1.000
_cell.length_b   1.000
_cell.length_c   1.000
_cell.angle_alpha   90.00
_cell.angle_beta   90.00
_cell.angle_gamma   90.00
#
_symmetry.space_group_name_H-M   'P 1'
#
loop_
_entity.id
_entity.type
_entity.pdbx_description
1 polymer ?
#
loop_
_entity_poly.entity_id
_entity_poly.type
_entity_poly.pdbx_seq_one_letter_code
_entity_poly.pdbx_strand_id
1 'polypeptide(L)'
;MKITQDFHIHTHCSCDSANSSIDEIVKGCQAAGIKEFGISDHLHTKFNMPDLEIARKEFLEYGPVPGFHFGIEVTCATQWECEKIAKRDFASCFTCEVNGKPFQTMTPIDGIMYGGPANGPLMIDLTKEDMDRLGIEYVIGGVHKPNYTEQTIPTMIDDYFNQSCFLLNHELVNILAHPWEGLGFWSGYSIVTHDIADYRFDAFSKIPQEYWDELAHLLVSNHKLAELNRCNICNKRGDGIIARTTLEKMAEWREKGVKFTFGSDLHKGGYPLSGESSISECEKILEKYGFTDDDFAQPF
;
A
#
# COMPACT_ATOMS: atom_id res chain seq x y z
N MET A 1 -13.81 7.60 -18.63
CA MET A 1 -13.98 6.60 -17.57
C MET A 1 -14.45 7.31 -16.31
N LYS A 2 -15.27 6.64 -15.49
CA LYS A 2 -15.69 7.18 -14.19
C LYS A 2 -15.22 6.26 -13.08
N ILE A 3 -14.51 6.80 -12.10
CA ILE A 3 -14.11 6.04 -10.92
C ILE A 3 -15.37 5.89 -10.06
N THR A 4 -15.82 4.64 -9.86
CA THR A 4 -16.97 4.32 -9.00
C THR A 4 -16.61 3.43 -7.84
N GLN A 5 -15.33 3.15 -7.64
CA GLN A 5 -14.83 2.36 -6.52
C GLN A 5 -13.65 3.03 -5.82
N ASP A 6 -13.47 2.77 -4.51
CA ASP A 6 -12.28 3.15 -3.74
C ASP A 6 -12.06 2.16 -2.59
N PHE A 7 -11.10 1.25 -2.75
CA PHE A 7 -10.85 0.18 -1.77
C PHE A 7 -9.65 0.47 -0.86
N HIS A 8 -9.00 1.63 -0.97
CA HIS A 8 -7.84 1.96 -0.16
C HIS A 8 -8.04 3.29 0.57
N ILE A 9 -8.58 3.22 1.79
CA ILE A 9 -8.96 4.36 2.60
C ILE A 9 -8.57 4.09 4.06
N HIS A 10 -7.83 5.01 4.68
CA HIS A 10 -7.45 4.89 6.08
C HIS A 10 -8.37 5.73 6.97
N THR A 11 -8.73 5.17 8.11
CA THR A 11 -9.45 5.83 9.18
C THR A 11 -8.47 6.41 10.19
N HIS A 12 -8.97 7.21 11.12
CA HIS A 12 -8.23 7.67 12.30
C HIS A 12 -7.71 6.54 13.22
N CYS A 13 -8.11 5.29 12.99
CA CYS A 13 -7.55 4.15 13.70
C CYS A 13 -6.24 3.66 13.07
N SER A 14 -5.97 3.94 11.79
CA SER A 14 -4.71 3.52 11.17
C SER A 14 -3.53 4.11 11.93
N CYS A 15 -2.46 3.33 12.05
CA CYS A 15 -1.36 3.63 12.98
C CYS A 15 -0.43 4.78 12.53
N ASP A 16 -0.70 5.34 11.36
CA ASP A 16 0.01 6.46 10.75
C ASP A 16 -0.65 7.83 11.10
N SER A 17 -0.47 8.84 10.24
CA SER A 17 -1.06 10.17 10.40
C SER A 17 -2.54 10.30 9.99
N ALA A 18 -3.19 9.19 9.63
CA ALA A 18 -4.57 9.10 9.22
C ALA A 18 -5.51 9.62 10.31
N ASN A 19 -6.52 10.39 9.89
CA ASN A 19 -7.41 11.05 10.84
C ASN A 19 -8.85 11.22 10.34
N SER A 20 -9.24 10.48 9.30
CA SER A 20 -10.60 10.50 8.77
C SER A 20 -11.52 9.62 9.62
N SER A 21 -12.68 10.17 10.01
CA SER A 21 -13.75 9.35 10.59
C SER A 21 -14.53 8.59 9.51
N ILE A 22 -15.18 7.49 9.89
CA ILE A 22 -16.05 6.71 8.97
C ILE A 22 -17.16 7.58 8.38
N ASP A 23 -17.75 8.50 9.16
CA ASP A 23 -18.78 9.42 8.68
C ASP A 23 -18.28 10.35 7.56
N GLU A 24 -17.07 10.90 7.71
CA GLU A 24 -16.44 11.75 6.70
C GLU A 24 -16.11 10.97 5.43
N ILE A 25 -15.64 9.73 5.58
CA ILE A 25 -15.34 8.81 4.48
C ILE A 25 -16.61 8.51 3.68
N VAL A 26 -17.67 8.07 4.35
CA VAL A 26 -18.94 7.69 3.70
C VAL A 26 -19.55 8.90 2.97
N LYS A 27 -19.63 10.05 3.62
CA LYS A 27 -20.15 11.28 2.98
C LYS A 27 -19.29 11.72 1.80
N GLY A 28 -17.98 11.61 1.93
CA GLY A 28 -17.02 11.94 0.89
C GLY A 28 -17.15 11.04 -0.35
N CYS A 29 -17.18 9.72 -0.14
CA CYS A 29 -17.37 8.73 -1.20
C CYS A 29 -18.69 8.95 -1.94
N GLN A 30 -19.80 9.13 -1.19
CA GLN A 30 -21.11 9.41 -1.78
C GLN A 30 -21.13 10.70 -2.59
N ALA A 31 -20.51 11.78 -2.07
CA ALA A 31 -20.42 13.06 -2.78
C ALA A 31 -19.56 12.97 -4.05
N ALA A 32 -18.52 12.13 -4.06
CA ALA A 32 -17.72 11.82 -5.24
C ALA A 32 -18.42 10.87 -6.24
N GLY A 33 -19.54 10.25 -5.85
CA GLY A 33 -20.25 9.27 -6.67
C GLY A 33 -19.58 7.89 -6.70
N ILE A 34 -18.76 7.59 -5.69
CA ILE A 34 -18.21 6.26 -5.43
C ILE A 34 -19.34 5.37 -4.89
N LYS A 35 -19.47 4.18 -5.47
CA LYS A 35 -20.54 3.22 -5.17
C LYS A 35 -20.06 2.07 -4.30
N GLU A 36 -18.79 1.71 -4.44
CA GLU A 36 -18.19 0.51 -3.85
C GLU A 36 -16.88 0.93 -3.20
N PHE A 37 -16.80 0.93 -1.89
CA PHE A 37 -15.65 1.46 -1.17
C PHE A 37 -15.42 0.71 0.12
N GLY A 38 -14.21 0.77 0.64
CA GLY A 38 -13.91 0.15 1.91
C GLY A 38 -12.78 0.84 2.64
N ILE A 39 -12.82 0.70 3.96
CA ILE A 39 -11.67 1.07 4.80
C ILE A 39 -10.66 -0.07 4.79
N SER A 40 -9.38 0.27 4.87
CA SER A 40 -8.26 -0.67 4.76
C SER A 40 -7.08 -0.22 5.61
N ASP A 41 -7.31 -0.03 6.91
CA ASP A 41 -6.28 0.41 7.86
C ASP A 41 -5.08 -0.56 7.90
N HIS A 42 -3.91 -0.01 8.25
CA HIS A 42 -2.66 -0.75 8.20
C HIS A 42 -2.55 -1.87 9.25
N LEU A 43 -2.05 -3.02 8.79
CA LEU A 43 -1.51 -4.11 9.59
C LEU A 43 -0.07 -4.37 9.14
N HIS A 44 0.89 -3.66 9.73
CA HIS A 44 2.30 -3.96 9.51
C HIS A 44 2.69 -5.28 10.18
N THR A 45 2.28 -5.45 11.44
CA THR A 45 2.41 -6.70 12.21
C THR A 45 1.25 -6.80 13.21
N LYS A 46 1.15 -7.89 13.98
CA LYS A 46 0.15 -8.02 15.07
C LYS A 46 0.29 -6.96 16.16
N PHE A 47 1.33 -6.12 16.11
CA PHE A 47 1.38 -4.90 16.92
C PHE A 47 0.19 -3.96 16.65
N ASN A 48 -0.25 -3.84 15.39
CA ASN A 48 -1.33 -2.94 14.96
C ASN A 48 -2.74 -3.56 15.11
N MET A 49 -2.84 -4.84 15.50
CA MET A 49 -4.13 -5.53 15.61
C MET A 49 -5.15 -4.83 16.53
N PRO A 50 -4.77 -4.24 17.68
CA PRO A 50 -5.72 -3.50 18.51
C PRO A 50 -6.39 -2.32 17.79
N ASP A 51 -5.68 -1.67 16.88
CA ASP A 51 -6.20 -0.54 16.11
C ASP A 51 -7.28 -1.01 15.11
N LEU A 52 -7.05 -2.15 14.46
CA LEU A 52 -8.05 -2.79 13.59
C LEU A 52 -9.31 -3.24 14.35
N GLU A 53 -9.15 -3.70 15.59
CA GLU A 53 -10.29 -4.08 16.44
C GLU A 53 -11.17 -2.87 16.77
N ILE A 54 -10.55 -1.70 16.97
CA ILE A 54 -11.26 -0.43 17.16
C ILE A 54 -11.95 -0.02 15.85
N ALA A 55 -11.23 -0.02 14.73
CA ALA A 55 -11.79 0.29 13.41
C ALA A 55 -13.00 -0.60 13.08
N ARG A 56 -12.90 -1.91 13.36
CA ARG A 56 -14.00 -2.85 13.15
C ARG A 56 -15.21 -2.53 14.02
N LYS A 57 -14.97 -2.20 15.30
CA LYS A 57 -16.05 -1.81 16.21
C LYS A 57 -16.77 -0.56 15.69
N GLU A 58 -16.03 0.46 15.28
CA GLU A 58 -16.62 1.69 14.73
C GLU A 58 -17.37 1.44 13.43
N PHE A 59 -16.85 0.59 12.54
CA PHE A 59 -17.53 0.15 11.32
C PHE A 59 -18.88 -0.48 11.62
N LEU A 60 -18.93 -1.38 12.61
CA LEU A 60 -20.18 -2.03 13.02
C LEU A 60 -21.15 -1.05 13.72
N GLU A 61 -20.65 -0.11 14.51
CA GLU A 61 -21.45 0.91 15.20
C GLU A 61 -22.05 1.94 14.23
N TYR A 62 -21.35 2.28 13.14
CA TYR A 62 -21.87 3.14 12.08
C TYR A 62 -23.09 2.52 11.38
N GLY A 63 -23.09 1.20 11.26
CA GLY A 63 -24.16 0.41 10.67
C GLY A 63 -24.03 0.19 9.17
N PRO A 64 -24.95 -0.57 8.57
CA PRO A 64 -24.83 -0.99 7.18
C PRO A 64 -25.01 0.18 6.21
N VAL A 65 -24.06 0.31 5.27
CA VAL A 65 -24.13 1.22 4.12
C VAL A 65 -23.96 0.39 2.85
N PRO A 66 -24.83 0.52 1.83
CA PRO A 66 -24.67 -0.21 0.57
C PRO A 66 -23.30 0.09 -0.08
N GLY A 67 -22.58 -0.97 -0.44
CA GLY A 67 -21.25 -0.89 -1.07
C GLY A 67 -20.14 -0.39 -0.14
N PHE A 68 -20.34 -0.44 1.19
CA PHE A 68 -19.29 -0.11 2.16
C PHE A 68 -18.74 -1.38 2.81
N HIS A 69 -17.44 -1.60 2.66
CA HIS A 69 -16.76 -2.84 3.02
C HIS A 69 -15.69 -2.63 4.09
N PHE A 70 -15.40 -3.69 4.83
CA PHE A 70 -14.30 -3.73 5.81
C PHE A 70 -13.13 -4.55 5.25
N GLY A 71 -12.10 -3.87 4.76
CA GLY A 71 -10.84 -4.48 4.36
C GLY A 71 -9.70 -4.10 5.30
N ILE A 72 -8.49 -4.54 4.95
CA ILE A 72 -7.25 -4.15 5.63
C ILE A 72 -6.11 -4.05 4.62
N GLU A 73 -5.09 -3.28 4.96
CA GLU A 73 -3.82 -3.28 4.23
C GLU A 73 -2.72 -3.95 5.05
N VAL A 74 -2.18 -5.07 4.55
CA VAL A 74 -1.08 -5.80 5.19
C VAL A 74 0.26 -5.43 4.60
N THR A 75 1.29 -5.47 5.43
CA THR A 75 2.69 -5.36 4.98
C THR A 75 3.31 -6.72 4.75
N CYS A 76 4.10 -6.86 3.69
CA CYS A 76 5.05 -7.97 3.58
C CYS A 76 6.21 -7.76 4.57
N ALA A 77 6.17 -8.47 5.69
CA ALA A 77 7.24 -8.49 6.69
C ALA A 77 8.10 -9.75 6.54
N THR A 78 8.99 -10.00 7.50
CA THR A 78 9.67 -11.28 7.65
C THR A 78 9.11 -12.08 8.82
N GLN A 79 9.18 -13.41 8.75
CA GLN A 79 8.83 -14.28 9.88
C GLN A 79 9.61 -13.91 11.15
N TRP A 80 10.90 -13.57 11.00
CA TRP A 80 11.74 -13.14 12.12
C TRP A 80 11.15 -11.91 12.84
N GLU A 81 10.67 -10.95 12.06
CA GLU A 81 10.06 -9.72 12.57
C GLU A 81 8.78 -10.02 13.34
N CYS A 82 7.85 -10.78 12.73
CA CYS A 82 6.59 -11.17 13.38
C CYS A 82 6.84 -11.92 14.70
N GLU A 83 7.83 -12.82 14.73
CA GLU A 83 8.21 -13.54 15.95
C GLU A 83 8.78 -12.63 17.05
N LYS A 84 9.55 -11.59 16.67
CA LYS A 84 10.08 -10.59 17.60
C LYS A 84 8.95 -9.74 18.19
N ILE A 85 8.03 -9.27 17.35
CA ILE A 85 6.85 -8.53 17.77
C ILE A 85 6.01 -9.36 18.74
N ALA A 86 5.75 -10.63 18.41
CA ALA A 86 4.99 -11.55 19.26
C ALA A 86 5.63 -11.74 20.65
N LYS A 87 6.96 -11.76 20.73
CA LYS A 87 7.72 -11.85 21.98
C LYS A 87 7.87 -10.51 22.72
N ARG A 88 7.39 -9.41 22.14
CA ARG A 88 7.63 -8.02 22.58
C ARG A 88 9.12 -7.70 22.72
N ASP A 89 9.94 -8.32 21.87
CA ASP A 89 11.38 -8.13 21.84
C ASP A 89 11.73 -7.00 20.87
N PHE A 90 11.59 -5.76 21.37
CA PHE A 90 11.85 -4.55 20.60
C PHE A 90 13.27 -4.01 20.79
N ALA A 91 14.17 -4.76 21.45
CA ALA A 91 15.49 -4.25 21.81
C ALA A 91 16.31 -3.76 20.59
N SER A 92 16.05 -4.32 19.40
CA SER A 92 16.65 -3.91 18.13
C SER A 92 16.01 -2.68 17.49
N CYS A 93 14.86 -2.20 17.96
CA CYS A 93 14.18 -1.02 17.42
C CYS A 93 14.89 0.30 17.78
N PHE A 94 15.73 0.29 18.82
CA PHE A 94 16.05 1.55 19.49
C PHE A 94 17.27 2.30 18.98
N THR A 95 18.21 1.70 18.25
CA THR A 95 19.29 2.46 17.60
C THR A 95 20.02 1.65 16.54
N CYS A 96 20.08 2.15 15.32
CA CYS A 96 21.03 1.69 14.30
C CYS A 96 21.78 2.89 13.73
N GLU A 97 23.01 2.69 13.25
CA GLU A 97 23.68 3.72 12.44
C GLU A 97 23.35 3.51 10.97
N VAL A 98 22.73 4.52 10.34
CA VAL A 98 22.51 4.55 8.88
C VAL A 98 23.54 5.50 8.29
N ASN A 99 24.56 4.94 7.63
CA ASN A 99 25.71 5.70 7.08
C ASN A 99 26.41 6.59 8.12
N GLY A 100 26.63 6.07 9.33
CA GLY A 100 27.31 6.79 10.41
C GLY A 100 26.47 7.86 11.11
N LYS A 101 25.15 7.90 10.90
CA LYS A 101 24.22 8.70 11.71
C LYS A 101 23.32 7.79 12.55
N PRO A 102 23.15 8.07 13.84
CA PRO A 102 22.21 7.32 14.67
C PRO A 102 20.78 7.57 14.18
N PHE A 103 20.06 6.48 13.94
CA PHE A 103 18.65 6.43 13.62
C PHE A 103 17.95 5.62 14.71
N GLN A 104 16.90 6.18 15.29
CA GLN A 104 16.12 5.57 16.34
C GLN A 104 14.67 5.47 15.89
N THR A 105 14.14 4.25 15.81
CA THR A 105 12.69 4.08 15.72
C THR A 105 12.12 4.15 17.13
N MET A 106 11.11 4.99 17.33
CA MET A 106 10.53 5.18 18.65
C MET A 106 9.58 4.04 19.04
N THR A 107 8.93 3.42 18.06
CA THR A 107 7.91 2.38 18.24
C THR A 107 7.96 1.38 17.08
N PRO A 108 7.54 0.12 17.30
CA PRO A 108 7.43 -0.88 16.23
C PRO A 108 6.12 -0.72 15.42
N ILE A 109 5.57 0.51 15.35
CA ILE A 109 4.30 0.79 14.68
C ILE A 109 4.39 0.39 13.20
N ASP A 110 5.47 0.79 12.53
CA ASP A 110 5.77 0.43 11.13
C ASP A 110 6.55 -0.90 11.03
N GLY A 111 6.59 -1.68 12.11
CA GLY A 111 7.42 -2.87 12.25
C GLY A 111 8.85 -2.59 12.74
N ILE A 112 9.69 -3.63 12.67
CA ILE A 112 11.13 -3.55 12.98
C ILE A 112 11.87 -3.17 11.70
N MET A 113 12.49 -2.00 11.69
CA MET A 113 13.10 -1.43 10.49
C MET A 113 14.53 -1.92 10.22
N TYR A 114 15.28 -2.29 11.26
CA TYR A 114 16.70 -2.66 11.17
C TYR A 114 17.07 -3.83 12.08
N GLY A 115 18.18 -4.50 11.75
CA GLY A 115 18.79 -5.54 12.58
C GLY A 115 18.25 -6.96 12.36
N GLY A 116 17.27 -7.14 11.48
CA GLY A 116 16.81 -8.45 11.05
C GLY A 116 17.71 -9.11 10.00
N PRO A 117 17.51 -10.41 9.72
CA PRO A 117 18.25 -11.11 8.69
C PRO A 117 17.79 -10.67 7.29
N ALA A 118 18.74 -10.27 6.44
CA ALA A 118 18.48 -10.09 5.01
C ALA A 118 17.99 -11.42 4.40
N ASN A 119 17.05 -11.36 3.46
CA ASN A 119 16.47 -12.53 2.78
C ASN A 119 15.82 -13.55 3.73
N GLY A 120 15.33 -13.11 4.90
CA GLY A 120 14.52 -13.95 5.77
C GLY A 120 13.23 -14.42 5.10
N PRO A 121 12.60 -15.52 5.56
CA PRO A 121 11.30 -15.95 5.07
C PRO A 121 10.28 -14.81 5.17
N LEU A 122 9.60 -14.50 4.06
CA LEU A 122 8.58 -13.47 4.00
C LEU A 122 7.27 -13.95 4.62
N MET A 123 6.52 -13.02 5.19
CA MET A 123 5.27 -13.28 5.92
C MET A 123 4.34 -12.06 5.86
N ILE A 124 3.02 -12.29 5.90
CA ILE A 124 2.08 -11.29 6.40
C ILE A 124 1.60 -11.74 7.78
N ASP A 125 1.50 -10.84 8.75
CA ASP A 125 1.10 -11.18 10.13
C ASP A 125 -0.44 -11.23 10.30
N LEU A 126 -1.10 -11.87 9.32
CA LEU A 126 -2.55 -12.03 9.24
C LEU A 126 -2.87 -13.52 9.08
N THR A 127 -3.84 -14.01 9.83
CA THR A 127 -4.33 -15.39 9.71
C THR A 127 -5.77 -15.44 9.20
N LYS A 128 -6.20 -16.61 8.71
CA LYS A 128 -7.61 -16.81 8.34
C LYS A 128 -8.54 -16.65 9.54
N GLU A 129 -8.11 -17.05 10.74
CA GLU A 129 -8.86 -16.84 11.99
C GLU A 129 -9.06 -15.35 12.28
N ASP A 130 -8.04 -14.51 12.03
CA ASP A 130 -8.16 -13.06 12.16
C ASP A 130 -9.18 -12.49 11.16
N MET A 131 -9.15 -12.95 9.90
CA MET A 131 -10.13 -12.55 8.88
C MET A 131 -11.56 -12.91 9.28
N ASP A 132 -11.78 -14.15 9.73
CA ASP A 132 -13.11 -14.63 10.11
C ASP A 132 -13.62 -13.90 11.37
N ARG A 133 -12.74 -13.66 12.34
CA ARG A 133 -13.06 -12.96 13.59
C ARG A 133 -13.43 -11.49 13.36
N LEU A 134 -12.67 -10.79 12.52
CA LEU A 134 -12.90 -9.37 12.22
C LEU A 134 -13.90 -9.16 11.09
N GLY A 135 -14.28 -10.21 10.36
CA GLY A 135 -15.12 -10.09 9.16
C GLY A 135 -14.46 -9.24 8.08
N ILE A 136 -13.18 -9.51 7.81
CA ILE A 136 -12.40 -8.86 6.75
C ILE A 136 -12.86 -9.40 5.40
N GLU A 137 -13.30 -8.51 4.52
CA GLU A 137 -13.86 -8.83 3.21
C GLU A 137 -12.81 -8.87 2.10
N TYR A 138 -11.75 -8.08 2.22
CA TYR A 138 -10.62 -8.06 1.28
C TYR A 138 -9.32 -7.61 1.95
N VAL A 139 -8.20 -7.97 1.34
CA VAL A 139 -6.85 -7.65 1.81
C VAL A 139 -6.04 -6.99 0.69
N ILE A 140 -5.52 -5.81 0.98
CA ILE A 140 -4.50 -5.13 0.18
C ILE A 140 -3.13 -5.55 0.72
N GLY A 141 -2.24 -6.04 -0.15
CA GLY A 141 -0.86 -6.35 0.20
C GLY A 141 0.08 -5.27 -0.30
N GLY A 142 0.77 -4.60 0.62
CA GLY A 142 1.70 -3.50 0.33
C GLY A 142 3.15 -3.81 0.69
N VAL A 143 4.06 -3.23 -0.09
CA VAL A 143 5.51 -3.22 0.19
C VAL A 143 5.88 -1.85 0.78
N HIS A 144 5.79 -1.72 2.10
CA HIS A 144 5.98 -0.43 2.79
C HIS A 144 7.43 -0.14 3.14
N LYS A 145 8.27 -1.18 3.27
CA LYS A 145 9.67 -1.06 3.67
C LYS A 145 10.54 -2.19 3.10
N PRO A 146 11.85 -1.98 2.94
CA PRO A 146 12.79 -3.05 2.64
C PRO A 146 12.93 -4.02 3.82
N ASN A 147 13.06 -5.32 3.53
CA ASN A 147 13.24 -6.35 4.55
C ASN A 147 14.72 -6.63 4.84
N TYR A 148 15.33 -5.69 5.58
CA TYR A 148 16.73 -5.77 6.08
C TYR A 148 17.80 -5.94 5.00
N THR A 149 17.47 -5.58 3.76
CA THR A 149 18.43 -5.57 2.65
C THR A 149 19.36 -4.36 2.71
N GLU A 150 20.43 -4.40 1.93
CA GLU A 150 21.31 -3.26 1.75
C GLU A 150 20.55 -2.10 1.07
N GLN A 151 20.82 -0.86 1.49
CA GLN A 151 20.18 0.34 0.94
C GLN A 151 20.84 0.81 -0.36
N THR A 152 21.00 -0.09 -1.32
CA THR A 152 21.39 0.26 -2.70
C THR A 152 20.21 0.07 -3.64
N ILE A 153 20.16 0.85 -4.72
CA ILE A 153 19.06 0.75 -5.69
C ILE A 153 18.86 -0.70 -6.19
N PRO A 154 19.89 -1.44 -6.64
CA PRO A 154 19.69 -2.80 -7.13
C PRO A 154 19.11 -3.74 -6.06
N THR A 155 19.69 -3.74 -4.86
CA THR A 155 19.25 -4.61 -3.77
C THR A 155 17.85 -4.27 -3.27
N MET A 156 17.46 -3.00 -3.30
CA MET A 156 16.10 -2.57 -2.96
C MET A 156 15.09 -2.94 -4.03
N ILE A 157 15.43 -2.83 -5.31
CA ILE A 157 14.56 -3.27 -6.40
C ILE A 157 14.31 -4.77 -6.27
N ASP A 158 15.35 -5.57 -6.04
CA ASP A 158 15.21 -7.02 -5.87
C ASP A 158 14.35 -7.37 -4.64
N ASP A 159 14.55 -6.67 -3.53
CA ASP A 159 13.76 -6.88 -2.31
C ASP A 159 12.28 -6.52 -2.53
N TYR A 160 12.00 -5.35 -3.10
CA TYR A 160 10.63 -4.92 -3.44
C TYR A 160 9.95 -5.89 -4.40
N PHE A 161 10.68 -6.38 -5.39
CA PHE A 161 10.19 -7.38 -6.34
C PHE A 161 9.82 -8.68 -5.64
N ASN A 162 10.70 -9.21 -4.80
CA ASN A 162 10.49 -10.46 -4.07
C ASN A 162 9.30 -10.37 -3.12
N GLN A 163 9.17 -9.25 -2.41
CA GLN A 163 7.99 -8.97 -1.57
C GLN A 163 6.70 -8.90 -2.39
N SER A 164 6.70 -8.20 -3.53
CA SER A 164 5.54 -8.14 -4.42
C SER A 164 5.14 -9.51 -4.95
N CYS A 165 6.12 -10.32 -5.36
CA CYS A 165 5.87 -11.70 -5.81
C CYS A 165 5.29 -12.57 -4.70
N PHE A 166 5.81 -12.46 -3.48
CA PHE A 166 5.26 -13.15 -2.32
C PHE A 166 3.79 -12.78 -2.08
N LEU A 167 3.47 -11.49 -2.07
CA LEU A 167 2.11 -10.99 -1.87
C LEU A 167 1.15 -11.50 -2.95
N LEU A 168 1.56 -11.49 -4.22
CA LEU A 168 0.74 -11.98 -5.33
C LEU A 168 0.50 -13.50 -5.29
N ASN A 169 1.39 -14.27 -4.66
CA ASN A 169 1.23 -15.71 -4.44
C ASN A 169 0.53 -16.04 -3.11
N HIS A 170 0.29 -15.06 -2.25
CA HIS A 170 -0.32 -15.28 -0.95
C HIS A 170 -1.83 -15.53 -1.07
N GLU A 171 -2.35 -16.54 -0.37
CA GLU A 171 -3.75 -16.95 -0.50
C GLU A 171 -4.75 -15.90 0.03
N LEU A 172 -4.36 -15.16 1.07
CA LEU A 172 -5.22 -14.16 1.71
C LEU A 172 -5.23 -12.79 1.03
N VAL A 173 -4.27 -12.49 0.14
CA VAL A 173 -4.15 -11.16 -0.50
C VAL A 173 -5.04 -11.09 -1.73
N ASN A 174 -5.81 -10.00 -1.90
CA ASN A 174 -6.66 -9.78 -3.08
C ASN A 174 -6.03 -8.78 -4.05
N ILE A 175 -5.43 -7.72 -3.51
CA ILE A 175 -4.94 -6.55 -4.26
C ILE A 175 -3.45 -6.35 -3.95
N LEU A 176 -2.63 -6.05 -4.96
CA LEU A 176 -1.28 -5.52 -4.77
C LEU A 176 -1.33 -3.99 -4.70
N ALA A 177 -0.97 -3.41 -3.56
CA ALA A 177 -0.93 -1.96 -3.33
C ALA A 177 0.14 -1.29 -4.18
N HIS A 178 -0.16 -0.08 -4.67
CA HIS A 178 0.77 0.89 -5.28
C HIS A 178 2.20 0.35 -5.56
N PRO A 179 2.39 -0.45 -6.62
CA PRO A 179 3.65 -1.15 -6.86
C PRO A 179 4.82 -0.18 -6.91
N TRP A 180 5.91 -0.52 -6.20
CA TRP A 180 7.16 0.26 -6.09
C TRP A 180 7.05 1.60 -5.34
N GLU A 181 5.89 1.96 -4.78
CA GLU A 181 5.80 3.17 -3.98
C GLU A 181 6.72 3.09 -2.76
N GLY A 182 7.36 4.22 -2.44
CA GLY A 182 8.40 4.27 -1.41
C GLY A 182 9.80 3.84 -1.88
N LEU A 183 9.98 3.17 -3.03
CA LEU A 183 11.30 2.75 -3.51
C LEU A 183 12.31 3.90 -3.57
N GLY A 184 11.88 5.07 -4.07
CA GLY A 184 12.73 6.28 -4.12
C GLY A 184 13.05 6.87 -2.75
N PHE A 185 12.14 6.75 -1.77
CA PHE A 185 12.37 7.16 -0.38
C PHE A 185 13.39 6.23 0.29
N TRP A 186 13.19 4.92 0.16
CA TRP A 186 14.03 3.90 0.78
C TRP A 186 15.41 3.82 0.16
N SER A 187 15.52 3.97 -1.17
CA SER A 187 16.81 3.96 -1.88
C SER A 187 17.63 5.23 -1.63
N GLY A 188 17.05 6.22 -0.98
CA GLY A 188 17.65 7.51 -0.66
C GLY A 188 18.10 7.64 0.79
N TYR A 189 18.34 8.88 1.21
CA TYR A 189 18.71 9.21 2.58
C TYR A 189 17.64 10.00 3.34
N SER A 190 16.48 10.18 2.70
CA SER A 190 15.37 10.96 3.22
C SER A 190 14.79 10.42 4.52
N ILE A 191 14.92 9.12 4.81
CA ILE A 191 14.53 8.57 6.10
C ILE A 191 15.33 9.17 7.27
N VAL A 192 16.57 9.58 7.02
CA VAL A 192 17.43 10.20 8.03
C VAL A 192 17.31 11.72 7.98
N THR A 193 17.30 12.30 6.79
CA THR A 193 17.38 13.77 6.64
C THR A 193 16.03 14.46 6.63
N HIS A 194 14.95 13.73 6.31
CA HIS A 194 13.63 14.28 6.04
C HIS A 194 13.61 15.31 4.89
N ASP A 195 14.63 15.30 4.02
CA ASP A 195 14.73 16.16 2.84
C ASP A 195 14.27 15.40 1.59
N ILE A 196 13.38 16.04 0.81
CA ILE A 196 12.92 15.51 -0.47
C ILE A 196 14.04 15.45 -1.52
N ALA A 197 15.07 16.29 -1.39
CA ALA A 197 16.23 16.27 -2.28
C ALA A 197 17.04 14.97 -2.18
N ASP A 198 16.90 14.25 -1.06
CA ASP A 198 17.59 12.97 -0.83
C ASP A 198 16.81 11.76 -1.34
N TYR A 199 15.64 11.97 -1.95
CA TYR A 199 14.91 10.90 -2.64
C TYR A 199 15.66 10.47 -3.91
N ARG A 200 15.68 9.17 -4.16
CA ARG A 200 16.29 8.57 -5.35
C ARG A 200 15.24 8.19 -6.37
N PHE A 201 14.63 9.21 -6.99
CA PHE A 201 13.64 9.01 -8.05
C PHE A 201 14.20 8.27 -9.28
N ASP A 202 15.52 8.26 -9.48
CA ASP A 202 16.19 7.48 -10.52
C ASP A 202 16.09 5.96 -10.30
N ALA A 203 15.64 5.49 -9.14
CA ALA A 203 15.39 4.08 -8.90
C ALA A 203 14.29 3.52 -9.80
N PHE A 204 13.23 4.30 -10.09
CA PHE A 204 12.10 3.86 -10.92
C PHE A 204 12.51 3.53 -12.35
N SER A 205 13.45 4.28 -12.94
CA SER A 205 13.95 4.03 -14.29
C SER A 205 14.95 2.87 -14.37
N LYS A 206 15.33 2.30 -13.22
CA LYS A 206 16.25 1.17 -13.09
C LYS A 206 15.55 -0.15 -12.83
N ILE A 207 14.23 -0.14 -12.62
CA ILE A 207 13.44 -1.36 -12.44
C ILE A 207 13.49 -2.15 -13.76
N PRO A 208 13.99 -3.40 -13.76
CA PRO A 208 14.06 -4.22 -14.96
C PRO A 208 12.67 -4.49 -15.56
N GLN A 209 12.58 -4.56 -16.88
CA GLN A 209 11.30 -4.82 -17.56
C GLN A 209 10.75 -6.20 -17.19
N GLU A 210 11.63 -7.18 -17.02
CA GLU A 210 11.28 -8.53 -16.61
C GLU A 210 10.54 -8.58 -15.26
N TYR A 211 10.81 -7.63 -14.35
CA TYR A 211 10.10 -7.56 -13.07
C TYR A 211 8.67 -7.04 -13.27
N TRP A 212 8.49 -6.02 -14.11
CA TRP A 212 7.16 -5.56 -14.50
C TRP A 212 6.37 -6.66 -15.23
N ASP A 213 7.03 -7.42 -16.09
CA ASP A 213 6.41 -8.50 -16.85
C ASP A 213 5.96 -9.66 -15.95
N GLU A 214 6.80 -10.05 -14.99
CA GLU A 214 6.49 -11.11 -14.04
C GLU A 214 5.36 -10.72 -13.09
N LEU A 215 5.35 -9.48 -12.56
CA LEU A 215 4.25 -9.02 -11.72
C LEU A 215 2.90 -9.04 -12.48
N ALA A 216 2.89 -8.64 -13.76
CA ALA A 216 1.69 -8.74 -14.60
C ALA A 216 1.24 -10.19 -14.78
N HIS A 217 2.19 -11.10 -15.01
CA HIS A 217 1.92 -12.52 -15.15
C HIS A 217 1.31 -13.10 -13.86
N LEU A 218 1.87 -12.78 -12.70
CA LEU A 218 1.38 -13.23 -11.39
C LEU A 218 0.00 -12.65 -11.06
N LEU A 219 -0.25 -11.38 -11.35
CA LEU A 219 -1.57 -10.76 -11.18
C LEU A 219 -2.65 -11.53 -11.95
N VAL A 220 -2.40 -11.84 -13.22
CA VAL A 220 -3.38 -12.58 -14.05
C VAL A 220 -3.50 -14.04 -13.62
N SER A 221 -2.39 -14.74 -13.42
CA SER A 221 -2.37 -16.18 -13.13
C SER A 221 -2.93 -16.53 -11.76
N ASN A 222 -2.74 -15.66 -10.78
CA ASN A 222 -3.25 -15.84 -9.42
C ASN A 222 -4.59 -15.12 -9.17
N HIS A 223 -5.20 -14.56 -10.23
CA HIS A 223 -6.47 -13.83 -10.15
C HIS A 223 -6.46 -12.70 -9.11
N LYS A 224 -5.35 -11.95 -9.05
CA LYS A 224 -5.17 -10.81 -8.16
C LYS A 224 -5.39 -9.50 -8.92
N LEU A 225 -5.68 -8.45 -8.18
CA LEU A 225 -5.88 -7.10 -8.74
C LEU A 225 -4.66 -6.22 -8.46
N ALA A 226 -4.36 -5.30 -9.38
CA ALA A 226 -3.37 -4.26 -9.15
C ALA A 226 -4.05 -2.96 -8.73
N GLU A 227 -3.46 -2.22 -7.80
CA GLU A 227 -4.01 -0.93 -7.41
C GLU A 227 -3.57 0.21 -8.35
N LEU A 228 -4.54 0.98 -8.83
CA LEU A 228 -4.36 2.33 -9.37
C LEU A 228 -4.48 3.35 -8.23
N ASN A 229 -3.36 3.60 -7.56
CA ASN A 229 -3.33 4.45 -6.37
C ASN A 229 -3.25 5.93 -6.72
N ARG A 230 -4.13 6.74 -6.14
CA ARG A 230 -4.20 8.19 -6.32
C ARG A 230 -2.89 8.91 -6.05
N CYS A 231 -2.18 8.55 -4.98
CA CYS A 231 -0.90 9.15 -4.61
C CYS A 231 0.14 8.98 -5.73
N ASN A 232 0.08 7.87 -6.46
CA ASN A 232 0.95 7.60 -7.62
C ASN A 232 0.46 8.29 -8.89
N ILE A 233 -0.85 8.22 -9.18
CA ILE A 233 -1.46 8.83 -10.37
C ILE A 233 -1.19 10.34 -10.42
N CYS A 234 -1.36 11.02 -9.28
CA CYS A 234 -1.20 12.47 -9.18
C CYS A 234 0.21 12.89 -8.73
N ASN A 235 1.18 11.97 -8.68
CA ASN A 235 2.51 12.26 -8.13
C ASN A 235 3.29 13.24 -9.03
N LYS A 236 3.54 14.44 -8.52
CA LYS A 236 4.35 15.47 -9.20
C LYS A 236 5.82 15.49 -8.76
N ARG A 237 6.22 14.65 -7.80
CA ARG A 237 7.60 14.58 -7.30
C ARG A 237 8.54 14.07 -8.41
N GLY A 238 9.80 14.52 -8.38
CA GLY A 238 10.82 14.10 -9.36
C GLY A 238 10.40 14.35 -10.80
N ASP A 239 9.86 15.53 -11.10
CA ASP A 239 9.32 15.91 -12.42
C ASP A 239 8.24 14.95 -12.96
N GLY A 240 7.46 14.36 -12.04
CA GLY A 240 6.39 13.42 -12.35
C GLY A 240 6.86 12.09 -12.91
N ILE A 241 8.12 11.70 -12.71
CA ILE A 241 8.65 10.43 -13.18
C ILE A 241 7.89 9.23 -12.61
N ILE A 242 7.51 9.27 -11.33
CA ILE A 242 6.75 8.20 -10.66
C ILE A 242 5.41 7.99 -11.38
N ALA A 243 4.61 9.05 -11.51
CA ALA A 243 3.29 8.98 -12.14
C ALA A 243 3.40 8.47 -13.59
N ARG A 244 4.32 9.03 -14.37
CA ARG A 244 4.51 8.66 -15.78
C ARG A 244 4.94 7.20 -15.92
N THR A 245 6.01 6.77 -15.26
CA THR A 245 6.50 5.39 -15.37
C THR A 245 5.46 4.39 -14.87
N THR A 246 4.81 4.69 -13.75
CA THR A 246 3.77 3.81 -13.18
C THR A 246 2.58 3.65 -14.14
N LEU A 247 2.07 4.76 -14.70
CA LEU A 247 0.91 4.72 -15.59
C LEU A 247 1.24 4.10 -16.96
N GLU A 248 2.45 4.32 -17.49
CA GLU A 248 2.93 3.63 -18.69
C GLU A 248 2.95 2.11 -18.47
N LYS A 249 3.50 1.65 -17.33
CA LYS A 249 3.58 0.22 -17.01
C LYS A 249 2.23 -0.40 -16.68
N MET A 250 1.36 0.31 -15.97
CA MET A 250 -0.01 -0.17 -15.70
C MET A 250 -0.85 -0.22 -16.97
N ALA A 251 -0.64 0.68 -17.94
CA ALA A 251 -1.27 0.56 -19.25
C ALA A 251 -0.76 -0.68 -20.02
N GLU A 252 0.53 -1.01 -19.94
CA GLU A 252 1.05 -2.28 -20.47
C GLU A 252 0.43 -3.50 -19.76
N TRP A 253 0.23 -3.45 -18.44
CA TRP A 253 -0.43 -4.50 -17.67
C TRP A 253 -1.89 -4.70 -18.07
N ARG A 254 -2.63 -3.61 -18.33
CA ARG A 254 -3.99 -3.67 -18.87
C ARG A 254 -4.03 -4.48 -20.17
N GLU A 255 -3.13 -4.22 -21.11
CA GLU A 255 -3.06 -4.97 -22.38
C GLU A 255 -2.77 -6.47 -22.18
N LYS A 256 -2.15 -6.83 -21.05
CA LYS A 256 -1.90 -8.23 -20.66
C LYS A 256 -3.07 -8.87 -19.89
N GLY A 257 -4.15 -8.14 -19.67
CA GLY A 257 -5.37 -8.61 -19.01
C GLY A 257 -5.41 -8.41 -17.50
N VAL A 258 -4.48 -7.63 -16.92
CA VAL A 258 -4.55 -7.24 -15.50
C VAL A 258 -5.81 -6.40 -15.26
N LYS A 259 -6.50 -6.67 -14.16
CA LYS A 259 -7.62 -5.87 -13.65
C LYS A 259 -7.19 -5.05 -12.46
N PHE A 260 -7.85 -3.91 -12.28
CA PHE A 260 -7.43 -2.92 -11.30
C PHE A 260 -8.51 -2.61 -10.26
N THR A 261 -8.06 -2.20 -9.08
CA THR A 261 -8.87 -1.41 -8.14
C THR A 261 -8.40 0.03 -8.16
N PHE A 262 -9.26 0.96 -7.73
CA PHE A 262 -8.81 2.31 -7.38
C PHE A 262 -8.63 2.42 -5.86
N GLY A 263 -7.62 3.17 -5.46
CA GLY A 263 -7.32 3.48 -4.05
C GLY A 263 -6.99 4.96 -3.88
N SER A 264 -7.71 5.67 -3.02
CA SER A 264 -7.40 7.09 -2.75
C SER A 264 -6.22 7.29 -1.80
N ASP A 265 -5.93 6.25 -1.01
CA ASP A 265 -4.88 6.25 0.01
C ASP A 265 -5.08 7.42 1.00
N LEU A 266 -6.34 7.54 1.45
CA LEU A 266 -6.78 8.68 2.22
C LEU A 266 -6.20 8.68 3.63
N HIS A 267 -5.21 9.53 3.86
CA HIS A 267 -4.60 9.77 5.17
C HIS A 267 -5.01 11.11 5.81
N LYS A 268 -5.74 11.96 5.10
CA LYS A 268 -6.11 13.30 5.59
C LYS A 268 -7.62 13.40 5.70
N GLY A 269 -8.06 14.16 6.70
CA GLY A 269 -9.45 14.49 6.90
C GLY A 269 -10.04 15.15 5.67
N GLY A 270 -11.21 14.64 5.26
CA GLY A 270 -11.91 15.10 4.07
C GLY A 270 -11.49 14.37 2.80
N TYR A 271 -12.47 13.74 2.16
CA TYR A 271 -12.29 13.04 0.89
C TYR A 271 -11.91 14.02 -0.25
N PRO A 272 -11.05 13.64 -1.21
CA PRO A 272 -10.48 14.55 -2.21
C PRO A 272 -11.49 14.92 -3.32
N LEU A 273 -12.47 15.75 -2.97
CA LEU A 273 -13.55 16.18 -3.86
C LEU A 273 -13.12 17.23 -4.90
N SER A 274 -12.04 17.97 -4.65
CA SER A 274 -11.59 19.06 -5.54
C SER A 274 -10.08 19.25 -5.51
N GLY A 275 -9.56 19.98 -6.51
CA GLY A 275 -8.13 20.28 -6.64
C GLY A 275 -7.35 19.32 -7.54
N GLU A 276 -6.03 19.51 -7.56
CA GLU A 276 -5.08 18.86 -8.49
C GLU A 276 -4.88 17.36 -8.25
N SER A 277 -5.51 16.82 -7.21
CA SER A 277 -5.52 15.40 -6.89
C SER A 277 -6.94 14.95 -6.55
N SER A 278 -7.96 15.60 -7.11
CA SER A 278 -9.33 15.11 -6.96
C SER A 278 -9.55 13.81 -7.74
N ILE A 279 -10.60 13.07 -7.40
CA ILE A 279 -11.06 11.90 -8.18
C ILE A 279 -11.25 12.27 -9.66
N SER A 280 -11.87 13.42 -9.92
CA SER A 280 -12.11 13.91 -11.30
C SER A 280 -10.81 14.20 -12.08
N GLU A 281 -9.72 14.53 -11.38
CA GLU A 281 -8.42 14.71 -12.03
C GLU A 281 -7.74 13.36 -12.29
N CYS A 282 -7.89 12.40 -11.37
CA CYS A 282 -7.44 11.03 -11.59
C CYS A 282 -8.12 10.44 -12.83
N GLU A 283 -9.44 10.61 -12.98
CA GLU A 283 -10.21 10.15 -14.14
C GLU A 283 -9.61 10.66 -15.46
N LYS A 284 -9.34 11.97 -15.56
CA LYS A 284 -8.73 12.56 -16.78
C LYS A 284 -7.34 12.02 -17.08
N ILE A 285 -6.53 11.84 -16.03
CA ILE A 285 -5.18 11.27 -16.18
C ILE A 285 -5.30 9.83 -16.68
N LEU A 286 -6.14 9.00 -16.06
CA LEU A 286 -6.34 7.61 -16.44
C LEU A 286 -6.90 7.49 -17.87
N GLU A 287 -7.85 8.32 -18.27
CA GLU A 287 -8.35 8.38 -19.66
C GLU A 287 -7.24 8.66 -20.67
N LYS A 288 -6.28 9.53 -20.34
CA LYS A 288 -5.14 9.83 -21.22
C LYS A 288 -4.24 8.60 -21.44
N TYR A 289 -4.18 7.69 -20.48
CA TYR A 289 -3.46 6.42 -20.61
C TYR A 289 -4.37 5.28 -21.15
N GLY A 290 -5.61 5.61 -21.54
CA GLY A 290 -6.54 4.70 -22.20
C GLY A 290 -7.32 3.79 -21.26
N PHE A 291 -7.31 4.04 -19.95
CA PHE A 291 -8.11 3.25 -19.01
C PHE A 291 -9.60 3.50 -19.21
N THR A 292 -10.38 2.44 -19.05
CA THR A 292 -11.83 2.39 -19.21
C THR A 292 -12.47 1.73 -17.98
N ASP A 293 -13.80 1.83 -17.86
CA ASP A 293 -14.53 1.24 -16.75
C ASP A 293 -14.38 -0.30 -16.72
N ASP A 294 -14.16 -0.94 -17.89
CA ASP A 294 -13.97 -2.39 -18.01
C ASP A 294 -12.64 -2.88 -17.43
N ASP A 295 -11.67 -1.98 -17.17
CA ASP A 295 -10.38 -2.34 -16.60
C ASP A 295 -10.43 -2.56 -15.09
N PHE A 296 -11.53 -2.18 -14.45
CA PHE A 296 -11.70 -2.24 -13.01
C PHE A 296 -12.49 -3.48 -12.57
N ALA A 297 -12.16 -4.02 -11.40
CA ALA A 297 -12.86 -5.13 -10.77
C ALA A 297 -12.98 -4.92 -9.26
N GLN A 298 -13.88 -5.66 -8.61
CA GLN A 298 -14.01 -5.71 -7.14
C GLN A 298 -13.17 -6.87 -6.60
N PRO A 299 -12.63 -6.77 -5.36
CA PRO A 299 -11.71 -7.76 -4.81
C PRO A 299 -12.37 -9.01 -4.20
N PHE A 300 -13.70 -9.17 -4.30
CA PHE A 300 -14.50 -10.22 -3.66
C PHE A 300 -15.38 -11.01 -4.63
#